data_AF-A0A4Y6S1F4-F1
#
_entry.id   AF-A0A4Y6S1F4-F1
#
_cell.length_a   1.000
_cell.length_b   1.000
_cell.length_c   1.000
_cell.angle_alpha   90.00
_cell.angle_beta   90.00
_cell.angle_gamma   90.00
#
_symmetry.space_group_name_H-M   'P 1'
#
loop_
_entity.id
_entity.type
_entity.pdbx_description
1 polymer ?
#
loop_
_entity_poly.entity_id
_entity_poly.type
_entity_poly.pdbx_seq_one_letter_code
_entity_poly.pdbx_strand_id
1 'polypeptide(L)'
;MTTLSEKLSDLSVRVGDIEARITAFKATKTKQRDRKVSELKADVETFFQELENEIRTADDEVSATWTDMNQSLKDKAHKLKVLIESKKQAVSAERAEHRADRLEKNAFFAIDFATLAVGEAEVAVSEAVDARLHADSVKTE
;
A
#
# COMPACT_ATOMS: atom_id res chain seq x y z
N MET A 1 -12.67 14.38 -12.51
CA MET A 1 -11.62 13.38 -12.78
C MET A 1 -10.37 13.86 -12.08
N THR A 2 -9.78 13.03 -11.23
CA THR A 2 -8.48 13.31 -10.60
C THR A 2 -7.38 13.25 -11.65
N THR A 3 -6.43 14.18 -11.60
CA THR A 3 -5.27 14.24 -12.48
C THR A 3 -4.11 13.36 -11.97
N LEU A 4 -3.17 13.01 -12.85
CA LEU A 4 -1.95 12.30 -12.45
C LEU A 4 -1.15 13.10 -11.41
N SER A 5 -1.09 14.43 -11.56
CA SER A 5 -0.40 15.31 -10.60
C SER A 5 -1.05 15.27 -9.21
N GLU A 6 -2.37 15.21 -9.12
CA GLU A 6 -3.07 15.09 -7.84
C GLU A 6 -2.78 13.73 -7.18
N LYS A 7 -2.87 12.61 -7.92
CA LYS A 7 -2.53 11.27 -7.38
C LYS A 7 -1.05 11.19 -6.93
N LEU A 8 -0.12 11.83 -7.65
CA LEU A 8 1.29 11.92 -7.23
C LEU A 8 1.49 12.77 -5.97
N SER A 9 0.77 13.88 -5.85
CA SER A 9 0.80 14.72 -4.65
C SER A 9 0.31 13.94 -3.43
N ASP A 10 -0.80 13.22 -3.55
CA ASP A 10 -1.35 12.39 -2.48
C ASP A 10 -0.37 11.29 -2.06
N LEU A 11 0.28 10.64 -3.04
CA LEU A 11 1.32 9.64 -2.77
C LEU A 11 2.51 10.24 -2.02
N SER A 12 3.00 11.41 -2.46
CA SER A 12 4.12 12.12 -1.84
C SER A 12 3.85 12.45 -0.37
N VAL A 13 2.69 13.03 -0.06
CA VAL A 13 2.26 13.30 1.32
C VAL A 13 2.21 12.01 2.13
N ARG A 14 1.60 10.96 1.57
CA ARG A 14 1.43 9.69 2.27
C ARG A 14 2.76 9.02 2.59
N VAL A 15 3.75 9.09 1.70
CA VAL A 15 5.09 8.53 1.92
C VAL A 15 5.89 9.41 2.88
N GLY A 16 5.89 10.73 2.69
CA GLY A 16 6.65 11.70 3.50
C GLY A 16 6.31 11.66 4.99
N ASP A 17 5.05 11.35 5.33
CA ASP A 17 4.58 11.35 6.72
C ASP A 17 4.78 10.02 7.47
N ILE A 18 5.29 8.96 6.82
CA ILE A 18 5.38 7.62 7.45
C ILE A 18 6.30 7.64 8.67
N GLU A 19 7.51 8.19 8.54
CA GLU A 19 8.50 8.20 9.64
C GLU A 19 8.00 8.96 10.87
N ALA A 20 7.41 10.15 10.65
CA ALA A 20 6.81 10.95 11.70
C ALA A 20 5.66 10.21 12.41
N ARG A 21 4.78 9.55 11.65
CA ARG A 21 3.66 8.77 12.22
C ARG A 21 4.14 7.56 13.01
N ILE A 22 5.20 6.87 12.57
CA ILE A 22 5.80 5.75 13.30
C ILE A 22 6.50 6.22 14.57
N THR A 23 7.19 7.37 14.53
CA THR A 23 7.78 7.99 15.72
C THR A 23 6.71 8.33 16.76
N ALA A 24 5.61 8.96 16.34
CA ALA A 24 4.48 9.22 17.22
C ALA A 24 3.82 7.93 17.76
N PHE A 25 3.77 6.87 16.95
CA PHE A 25 3.25 5.57 17.36
C PHE A 25 4.07 4.93 18.49
N LYS A 26 5.41 5.05 18.45
CA LYS A 26 6.30 4.55 19.52
C LYS A 26 6.01 5.21 20.88
N ALA A 27 5.69 6.50 20.88
CA ALA A 27 5.36 7.26 22.10
C ALA A 27 3.94 6.99 22.65
N THR A 28 3.09 6.28 21.91
CA THR A 28 1.68 6.04 22.25
C THR A 28 1.53 4.91 23.27
N LYS A 29 0.55 4.98 24.19
CA LYS A 29 0.30 3.92 25.20
C LYS A 29 -0.19 2.61 24.56
N THR A 30 0.05 1.45 25.18
CA THR A 30 -0.26 0.12 24.60
C THR A 30 -1.68 -0.03 24.05
N LYS A 31 -2.73 0.28 24.84
CA LYS A 31 -4.13 0.18 24.37
C LYS A 31 -4.43 1.09 23.18
N GLN A 32 -3.79 2.27 23.13
CA GLN A 32 -3.93 3.20 22.01
C GLN A 32 -3.17 2.71 20.77
N ARG A 33 -2.04 2.00 20.94
CA ARG A 33 -1.32 1.35 19.84
C ARG A 33 -2.14 0.25 19.18
N ASP A 34 -2.80 -0.61 19.96
CA ASP A 34 -3.66 -1.67 19.41
C ASP A 34 -4.83 -1.11 18.59
N ARG A 35 -5.44 -0.02 19.10
CA ARG A 35 -6.49 0.71 18.38
C ARG A 35 -5.95 1.30 17.08
N LYS A 36 -4.82 2.00 17.14
CA LYS A 36 -4.21 2.65 15.96
C LYS A 36 -3.78 1.64 14.90
N VAL A 37 -3.29 0.45 15.29
CA VAL A 37 -3.03 -0.65 14.35
C VAL A 37 -4.32 -1.15 13.69
N SER A 38 -5.42 -1.21 14.45
CA SER A 38 -6.71 -1.64 13.91
C SER A 38 -7.30 -0.61 12.93
N GLU A 39 -7.15 0.68 13.24
CA GLU A 39 -7.52 1.79 12.35
C GLU A 39 -6.71 1.75 11.05
N LEU A 40 -5.38 1.63 11.12
CA LEU A 40 -4.53 1.49 9.94
C LEU A 40 -4.90 0.29 9.05
N LYS A 41 -5.33 -0.82 9.65
CA LYS A 41 -5.81 -1.98 8.89
C LYS A 41 -7.13 -1.69 8.17
N ALA A 42 -8.05 -1.00 8.84
CA ALA A 42 -9.32 -0.61 8.25
C ALA A 42 -9.11 0.37 7.09
N ASP A 43 -8.24 1.37 7.26
CA ASP A 43 -7.91 2.34 6.21
C ASP A 43 -7.33 1.67 4.96
N VAL A 44 -6.46 0.67 5.14
CA VAL A 44 -5.90 -0.11 4.02
C VAL A 44 -6.99 -0.92 3.31
N GLU A 45 -7.89 -1.55 4.05
CA GLU A 45 -9.02 -2.29 3.48
C GLU A 45 -9.96 -1.37 2.67
N THR A 46 -10.27 -0.19 3.21
CA THR A 46 -11.06 0.83 2.50
C THR A 46 -10.37 1.24 1.20
N PHE A 47 -9.08 1.53 1.24
CA PHE A 47 -8.32 1.89 0.04
C PHE A 47 -8.34 0.77 -1.03
N PHE A 48 -8.24 -0.50 -0.62
CA PHE A 48 -8.37 -1.62 -1.54
C PHE A 48 -9.75 -1.69 -2.20
N GLN A 49 -10.81 -1.47 -1.43
CA GLN A 49 -12.18 -1.47 -1.94
C GLN A 49 -12.44 -0.31 -2.91
N GLU A 50 -11.92 0.88 -2.60
CA GLU A 50 -11.99 2.04 -3.47
C GLU A 50 -11.26 1.79 -4.79
N LEU A 51 -10.01 1.30 -4.73
CA LEU A 51 -9.23 0.97 -5.93
C LEU A 51 -9.92 -0.10 -6.78
N GLU A 52 -10.48 -1.14 -6.17
CA GLU A 52 -11.21 -2.19 -6.87
C GLU A 52 -12.45 -1.64 -7.59
N ASN A 53 -13.15 -0.69 -6.97
CA ASN A 53 -14.29 -0.02 -7.59
C ASN A 53 -13.84 0.88 -8.76
N GLU A 54 -12.75 1.66 -8.60
CA GLU A 54 -12.18 2.47 -9.68
C GLU A 54 -11.81 1.59 -10.90
N ILE A 55 -11.12 0.47 -10.67
CA ILE A 55 -10.70 -0.48 -11.72
C ILE A 55 -11.91 -1.09 -12.45
N ARG A 56 -12.95 -1.52 -11.72
CA ARG A 56 -14.17 -2.08 -12.32
C ARG A 56 -14.89 -1.10 -13.22
N THR A 57 -14.80 0.20 -12.93
CA THR A 57 -15.45 1.25 -13.73
C THR A 57 -14.67 1.67 -14.97
N ALA A 58 -13.41 1.24 -15.14
CA ALA A 58 -12.53 1.68 -16.22
C ALA A 58 -12.70 0.93 -17.57
N ASP A 59 -13.40 -0.21 -17.59
CA ASP A 59 -13.85 -0.99 -18.77
C ASP A 59 -12.89 -1.04 -19.99
N ASP A 60 -11.62 -1.43 -19.76
CA ASP A 60 -10.63 -1.70 -20.82
C ASP A 60 -9.63 -2.81 -20.43
N GLU A 61 -8.70 -3.15 -21.34
CA GLU A 61 -7.64 -4.17 -21.09
C GLU A 61 -6.74 -3.84 -19.89
N VAL A 62 -6.66 -2.56 -19.49
CA VAL A 62 -5.90 -2.13 -18.30
C VAL A 62 -6.58 -2.64 -17.03
N SER A 63 -7.91 -2.75 -17.00
CA SER A 63 -8.65 -3.32 -15.87
C SER A 63 -8.31 -4.80 -15.59
N ALA A 64 -7.99 -5.60 -16.61
CA ALA A 64 -7.66 -7.01 -16.44
C ALA A 64 -6.30 -7.21 -15.73
N THR A 65 -5.26 -6.49 -16.20
CA THR A 65 -3.92 -6.52 -15.59
C THR A 65 -3.96 -6.04 -14.13
N TRP A 66 -4.74 -5.01 -13.84
CA TRP A 66 -4.94 -4.52 -12.48
C TRP A 66 -5.71 -5.48 -11.58
N THR A 67 -6.67 -6.23 -12.14
CA THR A 67 -7.45 -7.22 -11.37
C THR A 67 -6.56 -8.34 -10.83
N ASP A 68 -5.66 -8.88 -11.65
CA ASP A 68 -4.73 -9.94 -11.24
C ASP A 68 -3.74 -9.44 -10.17
N MET A 69 -3.24 -8.21 -10.34
CA MET A 69 -2.35 -7.59 -9.36
C MET A 69 -3.05 -7.36 -8.01
N ASN A 70 -4.32 -6.93 -8.04
CA ASN A 70 -5.15 -6.75 -6.86
C ASN A 70 -5.37 -8.07 -6.10
N GLN A 71 -5.62 -9.17 -6.81
CA GLN A 71 -5.80 -10.49 -6.16
C GLN A 71 -4.51 -10.95 -5.45
N SER A 72 -3.34 -10.77 -6.07
CA SER A 72 -2.04 -11.08 -5.46
C SER A 72 -1.78 -10.25 -4.20
N LEU A 73 -2.16 -8.97 -4.22
CA LEU A 73 -2.07 -8.08 -3.06
C LEU A 73 -3.00 -8.53 -1.92
N LYS A 74 -4.25 -8.90 -2.23
CA LYS A 74 -5.21 -9.44 -1.24
C LYS A 74 -4.68 -10.72 -0.58
N ASP A 75 -4.11 -11.63 -1.36
CA ASP A 75 -3.53 -12.87 -0.84
C ASP A 75 -2.34 -12.60 0.10
N LYS A 76 -1.46 -11.66 -0.27
CA LYS A 76 -0.35 -11.22 0.59
C LYS A 76 -0.86 -10.59 1.89
N ALA A 77 -1.87 -9.71 1.81
CA ALA A 77 -2.50 -9.08 2.96
C ALA A 77 -3.15 -10.12 3.90
N HIS A 78 -3.82 -11.14 3.35
CA HIS A 78 -4.42 -12.22 4.13
C HIS A 78 -3.37 -13.07 4.86
N LYS A 79 -2.31 -13.49 4.16
CA LYS A 79 -1.18 -14.24 4.77
C LYS A 79 -0.53 -13.44 5.89
N LEU A 80 -0.36 -12.13 5.70
CA LEU A 80 0.15 -11.22 6.72
C LEU A 80 -0.78 -11.13 7.93
N LYS A 81 -2.10 -11.02 7.70
CA LYS A 81 -3.10 -11.01 8.78
C LYS A 81 -3.01 -12.26 9.64
N VAL A 82 -2.90 -13.44 9.04
CA VAL A 82 -2.74 -14.73 9.75
C VAL A 82 -1.46 -14.76 10.59
N LEU A 83 -0.32 -14.33 10.02
CA LEU A 83 0.95 -14.23 10.74
C LEU A 83 0.84 -13.28 11.95
N ILE A 84 0.13 -12.14 11.77
CA ILE A 84 -0.11 -11.17 12.83
C ILE A 84 -1.10 -11.70 13.87
N GLU A 85 -2.15 -12.45 13.52
CA GLU A 85 -3.23 -12.88 14.42
C GLU A 85 -2.89 -14.12 15.26
N SER A 86 -1.89 -14.92 14.87
CA SER A 86 -1.31 -15.99 15.71
C SER A 86 -0.79 -15.53 17.09
N LYS A 87 -0.88 -14.22 17.39
CA LYS A 87 -0.35 -13.46 18.54
C LYS A 87 -0.98 -13.73 19.89
N LYS A 88 -2.25 -14.12 20.00
CA LYS A 88 -2.93 -14.08 21.31
C LYS A 88 -2.44 -15.11 22.34
N GLN A 89 -1.53 -16.03 21.98
CA GLN A 89 -1.13 -17.15 22.84
C GLN A 89 0.38 -17.21 23.17
N ALA A 90 1.17 -16.15 22.92
CA ALA A 90 2.59 -16.17 23.29
C ALA A 90 2.76 -15.89 24.80
N VAL A 91 2.93 -16.96 25.59
CA VAL A 91 3.02 -16.90 27.07
C VAL A 91 4.47 -16.76 27.59
N SER A 92 5.50 -17.00 26.77
CA SER A 92 6.93 -16.91 27.17
C SER A 92 7.70 -15.77 26.49
N ALA A 93 8.74 -15.27 27.16
CA ALA A 93 9.58 -14.16 26.70
C ALA A 93 10.32 -14.47 25.38
N GLU A 94 10.90 -15.66 25.25
CA GLU A 94 11.56 -16.13 24.03
C GLU A 94 10.62 -16.13 22.81
N ARG A 95 9.36 -16.55 23.01
CA ARG A 95 8.35 -16.51 21.94
C ARG A 95 7.94 -15.08 21.58
N ALA A 96 7.98 -14.15 22.54
CA ALA A 96 7.72 -12.75 22.30
C ALA A 96 8.86 -12.08 21.51
N GLU A 97 10.11 -12.42 21.80
CA GLU A 97 11.31 -11.94 21.10
C GLU A 97 11.37 -12.46 19.65
N HIS A 98 11.28 -13.78 19.44
CA HIS A 98 11.20 -14.34 18.09
C HIS A 98 10.05 -13.78 17.27
N ARG A 99 8.96 -13.42 17.93
CA ARG A 99 7.85 -12.75 17.28
C ARG A 99 8.21 -11.33 16.86
N ALA A 100 8.91 -10.56 17.70
CA ALA A 100 9.39 -9.23 17.34
C ALA A 100 10.27 -9.30 16.09
N ASP A 101 11.27 -10.19 16.07
CA ASP A 101 12.17 -10.38 14.92
C ASP A 101 11.42 -10.67 13.61
N ARG A 102 10.42 -11.56 13.66
CA ARG A 102 9.61 -11.88 12.48
C ARG A 102 8.80 -10.68 12.00
N LEU A 103 8.24 -9.89 12.92
CA LEU A 103 7.46 -8.70 12.57
C LEU A 103 8.35 -7.58 12.02
N GLU A 104 9.57 -7.44 12.53
CA GLU A 104 10.56 -6.50 12.00
C GLU A 104 11.00 -6.89 10.58
N LYS A 105 11.37 -8.17 10.36
CA LYS A 105 11.66 -8.70 9.02
C LYS A 105 10.50 -8.48 8.04
N ASN A 106 9.28 -8.72 8.50
CA ASN A 106 8.11 -8.45 7.69
C ASN A 106 7.94 -6.96 7.38
N ALA A 107 8.20 -6.07 8.33
CA ALA A 107 8.15 -4.62 8.10
C ALA A 107 9.18 -4.19 7.05
N PHE A 108 10.39 -4.75 7.06
CA PHE A 108 11.40 -4.53 6.02
C PHE A 108 10.88 -4.94 4.63
N PHE A 109 10.38 -6.17 4.48
CA PHE A 109 9.83 -6.62 3.20
C PHE A 109 8.62 -5.80 2.72
N ALA A 110 7.80 -5.30 3.64
CA ALA A 110 6.68 -4.43 3.30
C ALA A 110 7.15 -3.06 2.78
N ILE A 111 8.25 -2.52 3.33
CA ILE A 111 8.88 -1.29 2.85
C ILE A 111 9.48 -1.53 1.45
N ASP A 112 10.24 -2.61 1.25
CA ASP A 112 10.84 -2.94 -0.06
C ASP A 112 9.76 -3.09 -1.14
N PHE A 113 8.64 -3.76 -0.80
CA PHE A 113 7.51 -3.90 -1.70
C PHE A 113 6.84 -2.54 -2.01
N ALA A 114 6.70 -1.65 -1.02
CA ALA A 114 6.17 -0.31 -1.25
C ALA A 114 7.09 0.51 -2.16
N THR A 115 8.41 0.40 -1.99
CA THR A 115 9.40 1.04 -2.87
C THR A 115 9.27 0.55 -4.30
N LEU A 116 9.13 -0.77 -4.52
CA LEU A 116 8.89 -1.33 -5.85
C LEU A 116 7.60 -0.76 -6.47
N ALA A 117 6.49 -0.75 -5.73
CA ALA A 117 5.21 -0.25 -6.22
C ALA A 117 5.25 1.25 -6.58
N VAL A 118 6.01 2.07 -5.83
CA VAL A 118 6.24 3.48 -6.17
C VAL A 118 7.01 3.60 -7.50
N GLY A 119 8.03 2.76 -7.72
CA GLY A 119 8.77 2.74 -8.98
C GLY A 119 7.89 2.32 -10.17
N GLU A 120 7.03 1.32 -10.01
CA GLU A 120 6.07 0.93 -11.04
C GLU A 120 5.08 2.06 -11.37
N ALA A 121 4.62 2.80 -10.35
CA ALA A 121 3.76 3.97 -10.56
C ALA A 121 4.47 5.09 -11.35
N GLU A 122 5.76 5.33 -11.10
CA GLU A 122 6.56 6.31 -11.84
C GLU A 122 6.70 5.93 -13.33
N VAL A 123 6.92 4.65 -13.63
CA VAL A 123 6.95 4.15 -15.01
C VAL A 123 5.60 4.37 -15.69
N ALA A 124 4.51 3.94 -15.07
CA ALA A 124 3.17 4.05 -15.64
C ALA A 124 2.75 5.52 -15.89
N VAL A 125 3.06 6.43 -14.97
CA VAL A 125 2.80 7.86 -15.17
C VAL A 125 3.63 8.41 -16.33
N SER A 126 4.90 8.02 -16.43
CA SER A 126 5.78 8.47 -17.51
C SER A 126 5.28 7.99 -18.88
N GLU A 127 4.87 6.73 -19.00
CA GLU A 127 4.27 6.16 -20.21
C GLU A 127 2.97 6.89 -20.59
N ALA A 128 2.11 7.20 -19.60
CA ALA A 128 0.88 7.93 -19.85
C ALA A 128 1.13 9.37 -20.34
N VAL A 129 2.13 10.05 -19.79
CA VAL A 129 2.54 11.40 -20.23
C VAL A 129 3.10 11.35 -21.65
N ASP A 130 4.00 10.42 -21.94
CA ASP A 130 4.59 10.26 -23.28
C ASP A 130 3.53 9.96 -24.34
N ALA A 131 2.62 9.03 -24.06
CA ALA A 131 1.50 8.70 -24.94
C ALA A 131 0.60 9.93 -25.24
N ARG A 132 0.37 10.79 -24.24
CA ARG A 132 -0.40 12.03 -24.42
C ARG A 132 0.34 13.02 -25.32
N LEU A 133 1.63 13.24 -25.07
CA LEU A 133 2.47 14.12 -25.89
C LEU A 133 2.53 13.65 -27.35
N HIS A 134 2.69 12.34 -27.55
CA HIS A 134 2.66 11.76 -28.88
C HIS A 134 1.31 11.98 -29.57
N ALA A 135 0.19 11.70 -28.89
CA ALA A 135 -1.15 11.90 -29.42
C ALA A 135 -1.45 13.37 -29.81
N ASP A 136 -0.87 14.34 -29.10
CA ASP A 136 -1.02 15.75 -29.44
C ASP A 136 -0.13 16.14 -30.63
N SER A 137 1.07 15.58 -30.75
CA SER A 137 1.98 15.83 -31.88
C SER A 137 1.40 15.39 -33.23
N VAL A 138 0.74 14.23 -33.28
CA VAL A 138 0.16 13.68 -34.52
C VAL A 138 -1.15 14.36 -34.93
N LYS A 139 -1.77 15.15 -34.05
CA LYS A 139 -2.97 15.96 -34.39
C LYS A 139 -2.63 17.30 -35.02
N THR A 140 -1.38 17.74 -34.89
CA THR A 140 -0.89 19.02 -35.40
C THR A 140 -0.23 18.93 -36.78
N GLU A 141 -0.07 17.71 -37.33
CA GLU A 141 0.30 17.43 -38.73
C GLU A 141 -0.94 17.26 -39.61
#